data_AF-A0A7C4A6W7-F1
#
_entry.id   AF-A0A7C4A6W7-F1
#
_cell.length_a   1.000
_cell.length_b   1.000
_cell.length_c   1.000
_cell.angle_alpha   90.00
_cell.angle_beta   90.00
_cell.angle_gamma   90.00
#
_symmetry.space_group_name_H-M   'P 1'
#
loop_
_entity.id
_entity.type
_entity.pdbx_description
1 polymer ?
#
loop_
_entity_poly.entity_id
_entity_poly.type
_entity_poly.pdbx_seq_one_letter_code
_entity_poly.pdbx_strand_id
1 'polypeptide(L)'
;MAKDSIRIGGARVHNLKNLTLEVPRHKLVVITGSSGSGKSSLAFDTLFAEGQRKYMESLSAYARQFLDVLEKPDVDYVEGLSPVIAIEQRSAAGSPRSIIATTTEIYDYLRLLFAHVGQAHCPVSGQPIASQTTSEIVDKLLALPAKSRVMLLAPVVSGQQGEFRDVIGRLAREGFVRARVDGQLVELASNVRTKLAPKERHTIEVVVDRLVVDEGVRARVADSVETALKWGEGRLLALHQEPGAASDAWIERMHSTRRYSPATGLSYETPTPKHFSFNSPFGACPVCHGLGQQYVFDETLVVPDPEKSLEQGAIAPWRRGGKRMVVYYRALLRGVAEHYQQSLETPFKNLPAEFRQVLLWGSGSTEIAFTFWRAGQRSQIRRPFEGVIPNLRRLYQESQSEFTRNRLKAFMALKRCDACGGKRLKPEILAVRIGIQPSAAVSREAVRPVSCEQPGQERRIAGAATPPPLPGLSIMDVCALSVTAADEFLAGLELTDFQRQVAGEVVREIRTRLGFLKNVGLGYLTLNRESGSLSGGEAQRIRLATQIGAGLVGVLYIL
;
A
#
# COMPACT_ATOMS: atom_id res chain seq x y z
N MET A 1 -0.20 43.98 28.59
CA MET A 1 0.10 44.21 27.17
C MET A 1 1.25 43.30 26.79
N ALA A 2 1.15 42.58 25.68
CA ALA A 2 2.25 41.74 25.22
C ALA A 2 3.42 42.67 24.86
N LYS A 3 4.62 42.47 25.43
CA LYS A 3 5.81 43.27 25.10
C LYS A 3 6.06 43.16 23.58
N ASP A 4 6.36 44.28 22.93
CA ASP A 4 6.59 44.38 21.48
C ASP A 4 7.95 43.80 21.04
N SER A 5 8.83 43.49 22.00
CA SER A 5 10.13 42.85 21.78
C SER A 5 10.31 41.61 22.67
N ILE A 6 11.11 40.67 22.17
CA ILE A 6 11.69 39.57 22.94
C ILE A 6 12.98 40.10 23.56
N ARG A 7 13.07 40.09 24.89
CA ARG A 7 14.26 40.54 25.62
C ARG A 7 15.06 39.35 26.10
N ILE A 8 16.34 39.32 25.76
CA ILE A 8 17.29 38.28 26.17
C ILE A 8 18.33 38.96 27.05
N GLY A 9 18.49 38.50 28.29
CA GLY A 9 19.48 39.00 29.23
C GLY A 9 20.51 37.94 29.58
N GLY A 10 21.79 38.29 29.45
CA GLY A 10 22.91 37.49 29.93
C GLY A 10 23.02 36.09 29.32
N ALA A 11 22.84 35.94 28.00
CA ALA A 11 23.01 34.65 27.33
C ALA A 11 24.50 34.24 27.28
N ARG A 12 24.80 33.02 27.77
CA ARG A 12 26.16 32.47 27.93
C ARG A 12 26.33 31.07 27.33
N VAL A 13 25.32 30.57 26.61
CA VAL A 13 25.36 29.27 25.94
C VAL A 13 26.55 29.18 24.96
N HIS A 14 27.36 28.13 25.11
CA HIS A 14 28.59 27.89 24.33
C HIS A 14 29.60 29.04 24.37
N ASN A 15 29.68 29.83 23.31
CA ASN A 15 30.66 30.92 23.17
C ASN A 15 30.04 32.32 23.29
N LEU A 16 28.78 32.41 23.70
CA LEU A 16 28.11 33.68 23.97
C LEU A 16 28.72 34.34 25.23
N LYS A 17 29.05 35.63 25.13
CA LYS A 17 29.74 36.38 26.19
C LYS A 17 28.77 37.28 26.96
N ASN A 18 27.90 36.68 27.77
CA ASN A 18 26.90 37.39 28.58
C ASN A 18 26.06 38.37 27.74
N LEU A 19 25.58 37.90 26.60
CA LEU A 19 24.95 38.73 25.57
C LEU A 19 23.54 39.19 26.02
N THR A 20 23.27 40.49 25.91
CA THR A 20 21.95 41.08 26.18
C THR A 20 21.47 41.80 24.93
N LEU A 21 20.26 41.47 24.45
CA LEU A 21 19.71 42.03 23.23
C LEU A 21 18.17 42.05 23.23
N GLU A 22 17.59 42.91 22.39
CA GLU A 22 16.16 42.94 22.12
C GLU A 22 15.87 42.56 20.66
N VAL A 23 14.93 41.62 20.45
CA VAL A 23 14.47 41.20 19.13
C VAL A 23 13.05 41.72 18.91
N PRO A 24 12.77 42.49 17.84
CA PRO A 24 11.41 42.97 17.58
C PRO A 24 10.48 41.81 17.21
N ARG A 25 9.27 41.78 17.78
CA ARG A 25 8.25 40.78 17.45
C ARG A 25 7.53 41.13 16.15
N HIS A 26 6.91 40.12 15.53
CA HIS A 26 6.13 40.27 14.30
C HIS A 26 6.91 40.82 13.10
N LYS A 27 8.25 40.68 13.11
CA LYS A 27 9.15 41.06 12.03
C LYS A 27 10.00 39.87 11.59
N LEU A 28 10.44 39.88 10.33
CA LEU A 28 11.48 38.99 9.87
C LEU A 28 12.84 39.50 10.37
N VAL A 29 13.48 38.77 11.28
CA VAL A 29 14.77 39.12 11.86
C VAL A 29 15.83 38.17 11.33
N VAL A 30 16.95 38.73 10.85
CA VAL A 30 18.06 37.97 10.28
C VAL A 30 19.28 38.10 11.19
N ILE A 31 19.78 36.97 11.70
CA ILE A 31 21.03 36.90 12.46
C ILE A 31 22.18 36.62 11.49
N THR A 32 23.16 37.51 11.44
CA THR A 32 24.32 37.41 10.53
C THR A 32 25.65 37.45 11.29
N GLY A 33 26.72 36.95 10.69
CA GLY A 33 28.06 36.88 11.30
C GLY A 33 28.90 35.71 10.78
N SER A 34 30.21 35.73 11.06
CA SER A 34 31.17 34.69 10.63
C SER A 34 30.81 33.30 11.16
N SER A 35 31.25 32.24 10.48
CA SER A 35 31.04 30.87 10.99
C SER A 35 31.64 30.72 12.39
N GLY A 36 30.90 30.08 13.30
CA GLY A 36 31.30 29.96 14.72
C GLY A 36 31.06 31.21 15.57
N SER A 37 30.47 32.29 15.06
CA SER A 37 30.21 33.52 15.85
C SER A 37 29.12 33.39 16.94
N GLY A 38 28.55 32.19 17.16
CA GLY A 38 27.49 31.96 18.17
C GLY A 38 26.05 32.16 17.67
N LYS A 39 25.82 32.28 16.35
CA LYS A 39 24.47 32.46 15.76
C LYS A 39 23.51 31.32 16.13
N SER A 40 23.96 30.08 15.90
CA SER A 40 23.18 28.88 16.20
C SER A 40 22.97 28.73 17.70
N SER A 41 23.97 29.09 18.50
CA SER A 41 23.89 29.07 19.96
C SER A 41 22.83 30.04 20.50
N LEU A 42 22.72 31.23 19.89
CA LEU A 42 21.66 32.17 20.23
C LEU A 42 20.28 31.71 19.74
N ALA A 43 20.17 31.28 18.49
CA ALA A 43 18.90 30.97 17.85
C ALA A 43 18.29 29.63 18.33
N PHE A 44 19.07 28.55 18.26
CA PHE A 44 18.60 27.20 18.57
C PHE A 44 18.86 26.84 20.02
N ASP A 45 20.10 26.99 20.48
CA ASP A 45 20.47 26.49 21.82
C ASP A 45 19.99 27.41 22.96
N THR A 46 19.62 28.67 22.66
CA THR A 46 19.05 29.61 23.64
C THR A 46 17.57 29.87 23.38
N LEU A 47 17.21 30.54 22.27
CA LEU A 47 15.84 30.97 22.01
C LEU A 47 14.86 29.82 21.77
N PHE A 48 15.21 28.87 20.89
CA PHE A 48 14.36 27.69 20.65
C PHE A 48 14.27 26.80 21.88
N ALA A 49 15.40 26.52 22.55
CA ALA A 49 15.43 25.72 23.78
C ALA A 49 14.54 26.32 24.90
N GLU A 50 14.66 27.62 25.18
CA GLU A 50 13.79 28.30 26.14
C GLU A 50 12.33 28.31 25.71
N GLY A 51 12.07 28.49 24.41
CA GLY A 51 10.72 28.49 23.84
C GLY A 51 10.01 27.15 24.00
N GLN A 52 10.72 26.07 23.65
CA GLN A 52 10.23 24.71 23.79
C GLN A 52 10.01 24.35 25.26
N ARG A 53 10.97 24.70 26.14
CA ARG A 53 10.86 24.46 27.59
C ARG A 53 9.62 25.13 28.18
N LYS A 54 9.44 26.44 27.95
CA LYS A 54 8.28 27.21 28.46
C LYS A 54 6.96 26.69 27.90
N TYR A 55 6.93 26.27 26.64
CA TYR A 55 5.74 25.65 26.06
C TYR A 55 5.42 24.31 26.73
N MET A 56 6.41 23.44 26.93
CA MET A 56 6.21 22.16 27.62
C MET A 56 5.80 22.33 29.09
N GLU A 57 6.28 23.37 29.77
CA GLU A 57 5.90 23.70 31.16
C GLU A 57 4.40 24.04 31.27
N SER A 58 3.80 24.51 30.17
CA SER A 58 2.38 24.88 30.10
C SER A 58 1.44 23.70 29.80
N LEU A 59 1.95 22.56 29.30
CA LEU A 59 1.10 21.46 28.83
C LEU A 59 0.41 20.68 29.96
N SER A 60 1.17 19.98 30.82
CA SER A 60 0.60 19.19 31.91
C SER A 60 1.57 19.05 33.09
N ALA A 61 1.05 18.80 34.29
CA ALA A 61 1.87 18.56 35.48
C ALA A 61 2.80 17.34 35.33
N TYR A 62 2.38 16.34 34.55
CA TYR A 62 3.20 15.17 34.22
C TYR A 62 4.33 15.51 33.22
N ALA A 63 4.05 16.34 32.20
CA ALA A 63 5.07 16.79 31.25
C ALA A 63 6.22 17.55 31.95
N ARG A 64 5.91 18.26 33.05
CA ARG A 64 6.92 18.93 33.89
C ARG A 64 7.92 17.97 34.52
N GLN A 65 7.55 16.73 34.82
CA GLN A 65 8.47 15.74 35.39
C GLN A 65 9.56 15.31 34.38
N PHE A 66 9.28 15.43 33.08
CA PHE A 66 10.27 15.14 32.03
C PHE A 66 11.09 16.37 31.61
N LEU A 67 10.72 17.56 32.07
CA LEU A 67 11.44 18.80 31.77
C LEU A 67 12.75 18.90 32.54
N ASP A 68 12.86 18.28 33.72
CA ASP A 68 14.10 18.22 34.51
C ASP A 68 15.23 17.45 33.79
N VAL A 69 14.89 16.70 32.73
CA VAL A 69 15.86 16.00 31.86
C VAL A 69 16.38 16.92 30.75
N LEU A 70 15.68 18.00 30.42
CA LEU A 70 16.12 18.96 29.41
C LEU A 70 17.05 19.99 30.05
N GLU A 71 18.31 20.01 29.59
CA GLU A 71 19.32 20.94 30.07
C GLU A 71 18.83 22.39 29.86
N LYS A 72 18.74 23.15 30.95
CA LYS A 72 18.36 24.57 30.90
C LYS A 72 19.48 25.36 30.21
N PRO A 73 19.17 26.15 29.18
CA PRO A 73 20.18 27.00 28.56
C PRO A 73 20.69 28.03 29.56
N ASP A 74 21.99 28.32 29.53
CA ASP A 74 22.63 29.31 30.39
C ASP A 74 22.29 30.73 29.92
N VAL A 75 21.22 31.28 30.50
CA VAL A 75 20.70 32.63 30.27
C VAL A 75 20.05 33.16 31.54
N ASP A 76 20.22 34.45 31.85
CA ASP A 76 19.64 35.04 33.07
C ASP A 76 18.12 35.18 32.95
N TYR A 77 17.66 35.73 31.82
CA TYR A 77 16.23 35.81 31.53
C TYR A 77 15.95 35.87 30.03
N VAL A 78 14.79 35.34 29.65
CA VAL A 78 14.16 35.58 28.35
C VAL A 78 12.72 35.99 28.57
N GLU A 79 12.32 37.19 28.14
CA GLU A 79 10.96 37.71 28.30
C GLU A 79 10.30 37.96 26.94
N GLY A 80 8.97 37.87 26.88
CA GLY A 80 8.21 38.14 25.66
C GLY A 80 8.32 37.04 24.59
N LEU A 81 8.87 35.87 24.94
CA LEU A 81 9.02 34.74 24.03
C LEU A 81 7.67 34.10 23.73
N SER A 82 7.37 33.95 22.44
CA SER A 82 6.19 33.23 21.95
C SER A 82 6.50 31.73 21.84
N PRO A 83 5.52 30.83 21.67
CA PRO A 83 5.80 29.45 21.29
C PRO A 83 6.73 29.43 20.07
N VAL A 84 7.80 28.62 20.13
CA VAL A 84 8.86 28.62 19.12
C VAL A 84 8.85 27.32 18.33
N ILE A 85 9.00 27.42 17.02
CA ILE A 85 9.16 26.27 16.12
C ILE A 85 10.46 26.42 15.34
N ALA A 86 11.38 25.49 15.54
CA ALA A 86 12.61 25.38 14.76
C ALA A 86 12.38 24.61 13.45
N ILE A 87 12.90 25.14 12.35
CA ILE A 87 12.86 24.56 11.00
C ILE A 87 14.29 24.29 10.54
N GLU A 88 14.92 23.27 11.13
CA GLU A 88 16.30 22.91 10.85
C GLU A 88 16.46 22.01 9.61
N GLN A 89 17.65 22.04 9.00
CA GLN A 89 18.11 21.09 7.97
C GLN A 89 18.54 19.73 8.56
N ARG A 90 17.86 19.25 9.60
CA ARG A 90 18.09 17.88 10.08
C ARG A 90 17.32 16.92 9.21
N SER A 91 18.02 16.05 8.50
CA SER A 91 17.43 14.88 7.86
C SER A 91 16.80 14.04 8.96
N ALA A 92 15.47 14.01 9.04
CA ALA A 92 14.81 13.00 9.86
C ALA A 92 15.27 11.64 9.33
N ALA A 93 15.88 10.81 10.18
CA ALA A 93 16.22 9.44 9.82
C ALA A 93 14.93 8.76 9.34
N GLY A 94 14.75 8.69 8.02
CA GLY A 94 13.46 8.43 7.43
C GLY A 94 13.10 6.97 7.62
N SER A 95 11.98 6.69 8.27
CA SER A 95 11.38 5.36 8.17
C SER A 95 11.10 5.07 6.68
N PRO A 96 11.38 3.85 6.16
CA PRO A 96 11.09 3.49 4.76
C PRO A 96 9.61 3.66 4.37
N ARG A 97 8.73 3.71 5.37
CA ARG A 97 7.29 3.94 5.21
C ARG A 97 6.93 5.42 5.05
N SER A 98 7.81 6.35 5.40
CA SER A 98 7.55 7.78 5.28
C SER A 98 7.83 8.27 3.86
N ILE A 99 6.82 8.89 3.26
CA ILE A 99 6.88 9.57 1.95
C ILE A 99 6.50 11.05 2.09
N ILE A 100 6.76 11.85 1.05
CA ILE A 100 6.38 13.27 1.01
C ILE A 100 4.88 13.45 1.30
N ALA A 101 4.01 12.64 0.68
CA ALA A 101 2.58 12.74 0.90
C ALA A 101 2.17 12.51 2.37
N THR A 102 2.86 11.62 3.09
CA THR A 102 2.56 11.36 4.51
C THR A 102 3.13 12.43 5.43
N THR A 103 4.31 12.98 5.11
CA THR A 103 4.93 14.04 5.93
C THR A 103 4.22 15.38 5.81
N THR A 104 3.55 15.61 4.69
CA THR A 104 2.72 16.80 4.41
C THR A 104 1.25 16.57 4.72
N GLU A 105 0.88 15.39 5.22
CA GLU A 105 -0.49 14.91 5.47
C GLU A 105 -1.42 14.93 4.24
N ILE A 106 -0.91 15.27 3.06
CA ILE A 106 -1.64 15.20 1.78
C ILE A 106 -2.20 13.79 1.57
N TYR A 107 -1.45 12.76 1.96
CA TYR A 107 -1.89 11.38 1.87
C TYR A 107 -3.15 11.10 2.70
N ASP A 108 -3.30 11.73 3.86
CA ASP A 108 -4.47 11.51 4.72
C ASP A 108 -5.74 12.11 4.14
N TYR A 109 -5.64 13.30 3.54
CA TYR A 109 -6.73 13.87 2.76
C TYR A 109 -7.02 13.08 1.49
N LEU A 110 -6.01 12.55 0.80
CA LEU A 110 -6.22 11.65 -0.33
C LEU A 110 -6.97 10.38 0.10
N ARG A 111 -6.66 9.80 1.26
CA ARG A 111 -7.40 8.65 1.80
C ARG A 111 -8.87 8.97 2.06
N LEU A 112 -9.17 10.18 2.55
CA LEU A 112 -10.54 10.65 2.72
C LEU A 112 -11.24 10.84 1.37
N LEU A 113 -10.58 11.48 0.40
CA LEU A 113 -11.11 11.70 -0.94
C LEU A 113 -11.46 10.38 -1.64
N PHE A 114 -10.53 9.43 -1.67
CA PHE A 114 -10.73 8.13 -2.32
C PHE A 114 -11.80 7.27 -1.65
N ALA A 115 -11.97 7.38 -0.32
CA ALA A 115 -13.01 6.64 0.39
C ALA A 115 -14.43 7.12 0.05
N HIS A 116 -14.62 8.42 -0.21
CA HIS A 116 -15.94 9.01 -0.47
C HIS A 116 -16.28 9.10 -1.96
N VAL A 117 -15.30 9.41 -2.81
CA VAL A 117 -15.51 9.69 -4.25
C VAL A 117 -15.02 8.55 -5.14
N GLY A 118 -14.15 7.67 -4.63
CA GLY A 118 -13.51 6.62 -5.41
C GLY A 118 -14.49 5.58 -5.94
N GLN A 119 -14.46 5.36 -7.27
CA GLN A 119 -15.17 4.26 -7.90
C GLN A 119 -14.34 2.99 -7.77
N ALA A 120 -14.87 1.99 -7.07
CA ALA A 120 -14.24 0.69 -6.96
C ALA A 120 -14.41 -0.10 -8.26
N HIS A 121 -13.38 -0.85 -8.64
CA HIS A 121 -13.42 -1.79 -9.76
C HIS A 121 -13.00 -3.18 -9.27
N CYS A 122 -13.41 -4.22 -10.00
CA CYS A 122 -12.89 -5.56 -9.74
C CYS A 122 -11.42 -5.64 -10.17
N PRO A 123 -10.49 -6.08 -9.30
CA PRO A 123 -9.08 -6.25 -9.68
C PRO A 123 -8.85 -7.29 -10.79
N VAL A 124 -9.80 -8.22 -10.97
CA VAL A 124 -9.69 -9.31 -11.93
C VAL A 124 -10.42 -8.98 -13.23
N SER A 125 -11.70 -8.59 -13.17
CA SER A 125 -12.50 -8.30 -14.37
C SER A 125 -12.39 -6.85 -14.86
N GLY A 126 -11.98 -5.93 -13.99
CA GLY A 126 -11.94 -4.49 -14.27
C GLY A 126 -13.29 -3.78 -14.35
N GLN A 127 -14.40 -4.50 -14.17
CA GLN A 127 -15.73 -3.90 -14.17
C GLN A 127 -15.95 -3.03 -12.92
N PRO A 128 -16.70 -1.92 -13.02
CA PRO A 128 -17.03 -1.09 -11.88
C PRO A 128 -17.92 -1.86 -10.90
N ILE A 129 -17.59 -1.73 -9.62
CA ILE A 129 -18.33 -2.35 -8.52
C ILE A 129 -18.97 -1.26 -7.68
N ALA A 130 -20.28 -1.34 -7.53
CA ALA A 130 -21.05 -0.51 -6.62
C ALA A 130 -21.79 -1.39 -5.61
N SER A 131 -21.94 -0.87 -4.39
CA SER A 131 -22.93 -1.35 -3.43
C SER A 131 -24.22 -0.59 -3.65
N GLN A 132 -25.36 -1.25 -3.45
CA GLN A 132 -26.67 -0.62 -3.51
C GLN A 132 -27.37 -0.70 -2.16
N THR A 133 -28.14 0.32 -1.80
CA THR A 133 -29.03 0.22 -0.64
C THR A 133 -30.25 -0.66 -0.97
N THR A 134 -30.90 -1.22 0.04
CA THR A 134 -32.18 -1.94 -0.11
C THR A 134 -33.21 -1.09 -0.83
N SER A 135 -33.34 0.19 -0.43
CA SER A 135 -34.25 1.15 -1.06
C SER A 135 -33.91 1.38 -2.54
N GLU A 136 -32.65 1.57 -2.90
CA GLU A 136 -32.25 1.72 -4.31
C GLU A 136 -32.56 0.49 -5.16
N ILE A 137 -32.43 -0.72 -4.60
CA ILE A 137 -32.79 -1.96 -5.31
C ILE A 137 -34.30 -1.97 -5.55
N VAL A 138 -35.11 -1.65 -4.53
CA VAL A 138 -36.57 -1.56 -4.65
C VAL A 138 -36.97 -0.52 -5.69
N ASP A 139 -36.38 0.68 -5.64
CA ASP A 139 -36.67 1.76 -6.58
C ASP A 139 -36.31 1.37 -8.02
N LYS A 140 -35.18 0.66 -8.24
CA LYS A 140 -34.82 0.15 -9.57
C LYS A 140 -35.78 -0.91 -10.10
N LEU A 141 -36.30 -1.77 -9.23
CA LEU A 141 -37.28 -2.79 -9.61
C LEU A 141 -38.64 -2.16 -9.94
N LEU A 142 -39.02 -1.10 -9.22
CA LEU A 142 -40.25 -0.35 -9.48
C LEU A 142 -40.14 0.58 -10.71
N ALA A 143 -38.93 0.99 -11.08
CA ALA A 143 -38.68 1.76 -12.29
C ALA A 143 -38.80 0.94 -13.59
N LEU A 144 -39.00 -0.38 -13.51
CA LEU A 144 -39.30 -1.22 -14.66
C LEU A 144 -40.68 -0.86 -15.25
N PRO A 145 -40.91 -1.10 -16.56
CA PRO A 145 -42.20 -0.82 -17.19
C PRO A 145 -43.38 -1.47 -16.45
N ALA A 146 -44.51 -0.78 -16.37
CA ALA A 146 -45.72 -1.30 -15.71
C ALA A 146 -46.13 -2.66 -16.31
N LYS A 147 -46.58 -3.59 -15.45
CA LYS A 147 -46.91 -4.99 -15.78
C LYS A 147 -45.72 -5.90 -16.12
N SER A 148 -44.48 -5.47 -15.88
CA SER A 148 -43.31 -6.37 -15.98
C SER A 148 -43.39 -7.48 -14.93
N ARG A 149 -43.05 -8.72 -15.31
CA ARG A 149 -42.97 -9.86 -14.39
C ARG A 149 -41.56 -9.92 -13.80
N VAL A 150 -41.45 -10.02 -12.49
CA VAL A 150 -40.19 -10.08 -11.76
C VAL A 150 -40.17 -11.33 -10.87
N MET A 151 -39.09 -12.11 -10.94
CA MET A 151 -38.82 -13.21 -10.02
C MET A 151 -37.56 -12.90 -9.23
N LEU A 152 -37.68 -12.90 -7.90
CA LEU A 152 -36.59 -12.61 -6.99
C LEU A 152 -36.00 -13.92 -6.46
N LEU A 153 -34.70 -14.12 -6.68
CA LEU A 153 -33.97 -15.27 -6.19
C LEU A 153 -32.87 -14.88 -5.21
N ALA A 154 -32.72 -15.68 -4.15
CA ALA A 154 -31.64 -15.57 -3.19
C ALA A 154 -30.55 -16.60 -3.50
N PRO A 155 -29.33 -16.20 -3.92
CA PRO A 155 -28.24 -17.13 -4.18
C PRO A 155 -27.63 -17.64 -2.88
N VAL A 156 -28.05 -18.84 -2.45
CA VAL A 156 -27.60 -19.47 -1.20
C VAL A 156 -26.26 -20.16 -1.39
N VAL A 157 -26.08 -20.84 -2.53
CA VAL A 157 -24.83 -21.53 -2.89
C VAL A 157 -24.42 -21.09 -4.28
N SER A 158 -23.15 -20.71 -4.47
CA SER A 158 -22.61 -20.26 -5.75
C SER A 158 -21.35 -21.04 -6.12
N GLY A 159 -21.46 -22.02 -7.03
CA GLY A 159 -20.33 -22.74 -7.59
C GLY A 159 -19.47 -23.52 -6.58
N GLN A 160 -20.07 -24.03 -5.50
CA GLN A 160 -19.38 -24.79 -4.46
C GLN A 160 -19.55 -26.31 -4.67
N GLN A 161 -18.57 -27.11 -4.23
CA GLN A 161 -18.66 -28.57 -4.29
C GLN A 161 -19.36 -29.14 -3.06
N GLY A 162 -20.31 -30.06 -3.26
CA GLY A 162 -21.00 -30.76 -2.17
C GLY A 162 -22.43 -31.18 -2.52
N GLU A 163 -23.02 -32.03 -1.68
CA GLU A 163 -24.40 -32.52 -1.90
C GLU A 163 -25.49 -31.55 -1.42
N PHE A 164 -25.13 -30.54 -0.61
CA PHE A 164 -26.00 -29.47 -0.06
C PHE A 164 -27.37 -29.92 0.50
N ARG A 165 -27.50 -31.18 0.96
CA ARG A 165 -28.77 -31.76 1.46
C ARG A 165 -29.32 -30.99 2.65
N ASP A 166 -28.45 -30.58 3.57
CA ASP A 166 -28.83 -29.81 4.75
C ASP A 166 -29.34 -28.40 4.39
N VAL A 167 -28.77 -27.81 3.33
CA VAL A 167 -29.19 -26.49 2.82
C VAL A 167 -30.59 -26.59 2.24
N ILE A 168 -30.84 -27.56 1.33
CA ILE A 168 -32.15 -27.80 0.73
C ILE A 168 -33.21 -28.10 1.81
N GLY A 169 -32.87 -28.96 2.79
CA GLY A 169 -33.74 -29.29 3.90
C GLY A 169 -34.01 -28.12 4.86
N ARG A 170 -33.08 -27.15 4.98
CA ARG A 170 -33.30 -25.91 5.72
C ARG A 170 -34.26 -24.99 4.96
N LEU A 171 -34.08 -24.84 3.66
CA LEU A 171 -34.94 -23.99 2.82
C LEU A 171 -36.40 -24.48 2.82
N ALA A 172 -36.61 -25.80 2.73
CA ALA A 172 -37.95 -26.40 2.82
C ALA A 172 -38.61 -26.17 4.18
N ARG A 173 -37.86 -26.28 5.29
CA ARG A 173 -38.37 -26.03 6.66
C ARG A 173 -38.78 -24.58 6.91
N GLU A 174 -38.12 -23.65 6.24
CA GLU A 174 -38.41 -22.20 6.33
C GLU A 174 -39.56 -21.79 5.41
N GLY A 175 -40.16 -22.74 4.68
CA GLY A 175 -41.36 -22.53 3.87
C GLY A 175 -41.12 -22.16 2.41
N PHE A 176 -39.89 -22.23 1.91
CA PHE A 176 -39.62 -22.02 0.48
C PHE A 176 -40.13 -23.22 -0.34
N VAL A 177 -40.90 -22.94 -1.40
CA VAL A 177 -41.53 -23.96 -2.25
C VAL A 177 -40.67 -24.30 -3.47
N ARG A 178 -39.84 -23.37 -3.96
CA ARG A 178 -39.08 -23.53 -5.21
C ARG A 178 -37.65 -23.03 -5.08
N ALA A 179 -36.73 -23.72 -5.74
CA ALA A 179 -35.35 -23.29 -5.92
C ALA A 179 -34.88 -23.58 -7.34
N ARG A 180 -34.00 -22.73 -7.87
CA ARG A 180 -33.25 -22.98 -9.09
C ARG A 180 -31.92 -23.65 -8.72
N VAL A 181 -31.73 -24.88 -9.17
CA VAL A 181 -30.53 -25.68 -8.93
C VAL A 181 -29.88 -25.94 -10.28
N ASP A 182 -28.65 -25.45 -10.48
CA ASP A 182 -27.89 -25.55 -11.74
C ASP A 182 -28.70 -25.12 -12.98
N GLY A 183 -29.50 -24.06 -12.82
CA GLY A 183 -30.35 -23.50 -13.88
C GLY A 183 -31.73 -24.15 -14.01
N GLN A 184 -32.00 -25.27 -13.34
CA GLN A 184 -33.31 -25.94 -13.37
C GLN A 184 -34.16 -25.57 -12.16
N LEU A 185 -35.43 -25.19 -12.38
CA LEU A 185 -36.38 -24.93 -11.30
C LEU A 185 -36.89 -26.26 -10.72
N VAL A 186 -36.64 -26.47 -9.43
CA VAL A 186 -37.01 -27.66 -8.67
C VAL A 186 -37.96 -27.26 -7.54
N GLU A 187 -38.99 -28.08 -7.28
CA GLU A 187 -39.88 -27.89 -6.13
C GLU A 187 -39.27 -28.52 -4.86
N LEU A 188 -39.21 -27.71 -3.80
CA LEU A 188 -38.69 -28.04 -2.47
C LEU A 188 -39.78 -28.73 -1.62
N ALA A 189 -40.45 -29.74 -2.17
CA ALA A 189 -41.37 -30.55 -1.37
C ALA A 189 -40.58 -31.53 -0.49
N SER A 190 -41.09 -31.83 0.71
CA SER A 190 -40.45 -32.71 1.72
C SER A 190 -40.08 -34.10 1.22
N ASN A 191 -40.63 -34.53 0.07
CA ASN A 191 -40.47 -35.86 -0.51
C ASN A 191 -39.63 -35.91 -1.81
N VAL A 192 -39.10 -34.78 -2.31
CA VAL A 192 -38.24 -34.76 -3.51
C VAL A 192 -36.77 -34.77 -3.09
N ARG A 193 -36.10 -35.92 -3.24
CA ARG A 193 -34.66 -36.04 -3.01
C ARG A 193 -33.90 -35.55 -4.25
N THR A 194 -33.62 -34.25 -4.32
CA THR A 194 -32.67 -33.72 -5.29
C THR A 194 -31.29 -34.25 -4.95
N LYS A 195 -30.81 -35.27 -5.68
CA LYS A 195 -29.47 -35.83 -5.49
C LYS A 195 -28.48 -34.98 -6.28
N LEU A 196 -27.68 -34.19 -5.56
CA LEU A 196 -26.55 -33.46 -6.11
C LEU A 196 -25.27 -34.28 -5.95
N ALA A 197 -24.35 -34.18 -6.91
CA ALA A 197 -23.14 -34.98 -6.93
C ALA A 197 -22.07 -34.34 -6.01
N PRO A 198 -21.48 -35.09 -5.07
CA PRO A 198 -20.58 -34.52 -4.06
C PRO A 198 -19.30 -33.89 -4.63
N LYS A 199 -18.87 -34.30 -5.84
CA LYS A 199 -17.64 -33.83 -6.49
C LYS A 199 -17.88 -32.72 -7.52
N GLU A 200 -19.14 -32.42 -7.85
CA GLU A 200 -19.49 -31.41 -8.83
C GLU A 200 -19.76 -30.06 -8.16
N ARG A 201 -19.61 -28.97 -8.92
CA ARG A 201 -19.89 -27.61 -8.43
C ARG A 201 -21.34 -27.29 -8.71
N HIS A 202 -22.09 -27.00 -7.65
CA HIS A 202 -23.51 -26.70 -7.74
C HIS A 202 -23.79 -25.23 -7.40
N THR A 203 -24.84 -24.69 -8.01
CA THR A 203 -25.39 -23.35 -7.73
C THR A 203 -26.85 -23.50 -7.34
N ILE A 204 -27.21 -22.99 -6.16
CA ILE A 204 -28.55 -23.11 -5.58
C ILE A 204 -29.07 -21.70 -5.26
N GLU A 205 -30.19 -21.36 -5.88
CA GLU A 205 -30.84 -20.06 -5.75
C GLU A 205 -32.30 -20.28 -5.35
N VAL A 206 -32.71 -19.84 -4.17
CA VAL A 206 -34.10 -20.02 -3.73
C VAL A 206 -34.99 -18.96 -4.35
N VAL A 207 -36.18 -19.35 -4.82
CA VAL A 207 -37.18 -18.40 -5.32
C VAL A 207 -37.92 -17.81 -4.13
N VAL A 208 -37.77 -16.52 -3.90
CA VAL A 208 -38.36 -15.82 -2.75
C VAL A 208 -39.77 -15.33 -3.06
N ASP A 209 -39.94 -14.61 -4.17
CA ASP A 209 -41.26 -14.15 -4.61
C ASP A 209 -41.32 -14.01 -6.14
N ARG A 210 -42.54 -14.04 -6.68
CA ARG A 210 -42.89 -13.75 -8.07
C ARG A 210 -43.91 -12.62 -8.09
N LEU A 211 -43.51 -11.50 -8.66
CA LEU A 211 -44.20 -10.23 -8.58
C LEU A 211 -44.52 -9.71 -9.98
N VAL A 212 -45.57 -8.90 -10.07
CA VAL A 212 -45.88 -8.08 -11.25
C VAL A 212 -45.75 -6.63 -10.80
N VAL A 213 -44.99 -5.82 -11.54
CA VAL A 213 -44.75 -4.42 -11.21
C VAL A 213 -46.03 -3.61 -11.41
N ASP A 214 -46.52 -3.03 -10.32
CA ASP A 214 -47.73 -2.20 -10.24
C ASP A 214 -47.57 -1.16 -9.11
N GLU A 215 -48.36 -0.07 -9.15
CA GLU A 215 -48.17 1.12 -8.29
C GLU A 215 -48.35 0.84 -6.78
N GLY A 216 -49.14 -0.18 -6.41
CA GLY A 216 -49.41 -0.56 -5.02
C GLY A 216 -48.45 -1.60 -4.40
N VAL A 217 -47.47 -2.11 -5.15
CA VAL A 217 -46.72 -3.34 -4.76
C VAL A 217 -45.41 -3.04 -4.02
N ARG A 218 -45.10 -1.77 -3.75
CA ARG A 218 -43.84 -1.33 -3.11
C ARG A 218 -43.53 -2.05 -1.80
N ALA A 219 -44.50 -2.16 -0.88
CA ALA A 219 -44.29 -2.80 0.42
C ALA A 219 -43.90 -4.29 0.25
N ARG A 220 -44.62 -5.00 -0.62
CA ARG A 220 -44.33 -6.40 -0.92
C ARG A 220 -42.97 -6.60 -1.58
N VAL A 221 -42.60 -5.74 -2.55
CA VAL A 221 -41.26 -5.78 -3.17
C VAL A 221 -40.18 -5.57 -2.12
N ALA A 222 -40.36 -4.61 -1.20
CA ALA A 222 -39.39 -4.34 -0.15
C ALA A 222 -39.18 -5.55 0.77
N ASP A 223 -40.27 -6.17 1.25
CA ASP A 223 -40.21 -7.36 2.12
C ASP A 223 -39.54 -8.55 1.39
N SER A 224 -39.86 -8.75 0.11
CA SER A 224 -39.23 -9.81 -0.70
C SER A 224 -37.75 -9.56 -0.96
N VAL A 225 -37.37 -8.30 -1.24
CA VAL A 225 -35.96 -7.91 -1.43
C VAL A 225 -35.17 -8.09 -0.14
N GLU A 226 -35.71 -7.68 1.01
CA GLU A 226 -35.06 -7.87 2.31
C GLU A 226 -34.88 -9.36 2.63
N THR A 227 -35.91 -10.16 2.40
CA THR A 227 -35.84 -11.62 2.56
C THR A 227 -34.78 -12.24 1.64
N ALA A 228 -34.76 -11.83 0.37
CA ALA A 228 -33.79 -12.37 -0.58
C ALA A 228 -32.35 -11.99 -0.24
N LEU A 229 -32.12 -10.75 0.16
CA LEU A 229 -30.81 -10.29 0.61
C LEU A 229 -30.37 -10.99 1.89
N LYS A 230 -31.28 -11.25 2.84
CA LYS A 230 -30.96 -12.00 4.06
C LYS A 230 -30.48 -13.42 3.76
N TRP A 231 -31.18 -14.12 2.85
CA TRP A 231 -30.83 -15.50 2.47
C TRP A 231 -29.66 -15.59 1.49
N GLY A 232 -29.44 -14.57 0.66
CA GLY A 232 -28.32 -14.48 -0.28
C GLY A 232 -27.04 -13.84 0.28
N GLU A 233 -26.98 -13.62 1.59
CA GLU A 233 -25.88 -12.94 2.31
C GLU A 233 -25.53 -11.54 1.73
N GLY A 234 -26.59 -10.78 1.42
CA GLY A 234 -26.53 -9.45 0.85
C GLY A 234 -26.58 -9.41 -0.68
N ARG A 235 -26.80 -10.55 -1.35
CA ARG A 235 -26.97 -10.67 -2.80
C ARG A 235 -28.40 -11.07 -3.15
N LEU A 236 -28.88 -10.59 -4.30
CA LEU A 236 -30.21 -10.87 -4.84
C LEU A 236 -30.09 -10.98 -6.36
N LEU A 237 -30.62 -12.04 -6.95
CA LEU A 237 -30.78 -12.14 -8.39
C LEU A 237 -32.23 -11.80 -8.76
N ALA A 238 -32.43 -10.77 -9.58
CA ALA A 238 -33.73 -10.41 -10.12
C ALA A 238 -33.81 -10.85 -11.58
N LEU A 239 -34.73 -11.76 -11.88
CA LEU A 239 -35.12 -12.09 -13.25
C LEU A 239 -36.30 -11.21 -13.62
N HIS A 240 -36.21 -10.44 -14.71
CA HIS A 240 -37.33 -9.63 -15.18
C HIS A 240 -37.69 -9.90 -16.65
N GLN A 241 -38.98 -9.79 -16.96
CA GLN A 241 -39.55 -9.93 -18.30
C GLN A 241 -40.46 -8.74 -18.59
N GLU A 242 -40.19 -8.03 -19.69
CA GLU A 242 -40.97 -6.86 -20.11
C GLU A 242 -42.34 -7.26 -20.69
N PRO A 243 -43.35 -6.37 -20.62
CA PRO A 243 -44.69 -6.67 -21.09
C PRO A 243 -44.70 -6.82 -22.62
N GLY A 244 -45.15 -7.97 -23.13
CA GLY A 244 -45.27 -8.22 -24.57
C GLY A 244 -44.03 -8.85 -25.24
N ALA A 245 -43.00 -9.22 -24.48
CA ALA A 245 -41.86 -9.95 -25.03
C ALA A 245 -42.28 -11.36 -25.51
N ALA A 246 -42.08 -11.65 -26.80
CA ALA A 246 -42.44 -12.92 -27.45
C ALA A 246 -41.49 -14.09 -27.14
N SER A 247 -40.44 -13.88 -26.34
CA SER A 247 -39.48 -14.91 -25.96
C SER A 247 -39.57 -15.22 -24.46
N ASP A 248 -39.48 -16.50 -24.11
CA ASP A 248 -39.28 -17.04 -22.76
C ASP A 248 -37.94 -16.63 -22.09
N ALA A 249 -37.23 -15.65 -22.67
CA ALA A 249 -35.95 -15.16 -22.21
C ALA A 249 -36.13 -14.19 -21.03
N TRP A 250 -35.71 -14.63 -19.85
CA TRP A 250 -35.61 -13.80 -18.65
C TRP A 250 -34.34 -12.97 -18.70
N ILE A 251 -34.43 -11.67 -18.39
CA ILE A 251 -33.25 -10.81 -18.22
C ILE A 251 -32.79 -10.96 -16.77
N GLU A 252 -31.58 -11.49 -16.58
CA GLU A 252 -31.00 -11.67 -15.26
C GLU A 252 -30.21 -10.42 -14.84
N ARG A 253 -30.53 -9.88 -13.66
CA ARG A 253 -29.76 -8.79 -13.05
C ARG A 253 -29.42 -9.13 -11.61
N MET A 254 -28.13 -9.16 -11.31
CA MET A 254 -27.64 -9.33 -9.94
C MET A 254 -27.60 -7.97 -9.23
N HIS A 255 -28.18 -7.93 -8.04
CA HIS A 255 -28.16 -6.84 -7.10
C HIS A 255 -27.40 -7.25 -5.84
N SER A 256 -26.67 -6.32 -5.23
CA SER A 256 -25.95 -6.60 -4.00
C SER A 256 -25.83 -5.36 -3.12
N THR A 257 -25.99 -5.58 -1.82
CA THR A 257 -25.69 -4.60 -0.77
C THR A 257 -24.19 -4.51 -0.49
N ARG A 258 -23.45 -5.57 -0.81
CA ARG A 258 -21.98 -5.58 -0.78
C ARG A 258 -21.45 -5.18 -2.15
N ARG A 259 -20.22 -4.69 -2.19
CA ARG A 259 -19.51 -4.44 -3.46
C ARG A 259 -19.23 -5.79 -4.13
N TYR A 260 -20.09 -6.23 -5.04
CA TYR A 260 -20.01 -7.52 -5.71
C TYR A 260 -19.66 -7.38 -7.18
N SER A 261 -18.77 -8.24 -7.68
CA SER A 261 -18.44 -8.33 -9.11
C SER A 261 -19.17 -9.51 -9.76
N PRO A 262 -20.13 -9.25 -10.67
CA PRO A 262 -20.86 -10.31 -11.38
C PRO A 262 -19.95 -11.23 -12.20
N ALA A 263 -18.91 -10.67 -12.82
CA ALA A 263 -18.00 -11.43 -13.68
C ALA A 263 -17.13 -12.45 -12.92
N THR A 264 -16.88 -12.24 -11.63
CA THR A 264 -15.92 -13.06 -10.85
C THR A 264 -16.56 -13.77 -9.66
N GLY A 265 -17.78 -13.42 -9.29
CA GLY A 265 -18.44 -13.96 -8.10
C GLY A 265 -17.86 -13.47 -6.77
N LEU A 266 -16.90 -12.55 -6.80
CA LEU A 266 -16.22 -12.05 -5.61
C LEU A 266 -16.96 -10.86 -5.00
N SER A 267 -17.06 -10.88 -3.67
CA SER A 267 -17.55 -9.76 -2.87
C SER A 267 -16.40 -9.05 -2.18
N TYR A 268 -16.45 -7.73 -2.15
CA TYR A 268 -15.46 -6.84 -1.56
C TYR A 268 -16.08 -6.00 -0.44
N GLU A 269 -15.26 -5.65 0.54
CA GLU A 269 -15.66 -4.76 1.62
C GLU A 269 -15.73 -3.29 1.16
N THR A 270 -16.46 -2.48 1.91
CA THR A 270 -16.53 -1.03 1.66
C THR A 270 -15.21 -0.37 2.09
N PRO A 271 -14.48 0.30 1.17
CA PRO A 271 -13.19 0.88 1.48
C PRO A 271 -13.37 2.15 2.30
N THR A 272 -13.14 2.04 3.61
CA THR A 272 -12.97 3.19 4.51
C THR A 272 -11.58 3.83 4.36
N PRO A 273 -11.35 5.06 4.87
CA PRO A 273 -10.03 5.72 4.82
C PRO A 273 -8.87 4.90 5.40
N LYS A 274 -9.15 3.95 6.31
CA LYS A 274 -8.15 3.05 6.90
C LYS A 274 -7.58 2.04 5.90
N HIS A 275 -8.38 1.64 4.91
CA HIS A 275 -7.96 0.71 3.85
C HIS A 275 -7.01 1.35 2.85
N PHE A 276 -7.04 2.68 2.71
CA PHE A 276 -6.09 3.39 1.86
C PHE A 276 -4.75 3.66 2.55
N SER A 277 -4.54 3.21 3.79
CA SER A 277 -3.26 3.35 4.47
C SER A 277 -2.36 2.13 4.25
N PHE A 278 -1.17 2.34 3.68
CA PHE A 278 -0.13 1.31 3.62
C PHE A 278 0.58 1.09 4.97
N ASN A 279 0.32 1.92 5.98
CA ASN A 279 0.80 1.70 7.35
C ASN A 279 -0.14 0.80 8.15
N SER A 280 -1.31 0.47 7.59
CA SER A 280 -2.35 -0.33 8.22
C SER A 280 -2.45 -1.70 7.56
N PRO A 281 -2.57 -2.80 8.33
CA PRO A 281 -2.71 -4.14 7.76
C PRO A 281 -3.99 -4.32 6.93
N PHE A 282 -5.00 -3.46 7.16
CA PHE A 282 -6.24 -3.47 6.38
C PHE A 282 -5.99 -3.12 4.90
N GLY A 283 -5.07 -2.19 4.63
CA GLY A 283 -4.78 -1.67 3.29
C GLY A 283 -3.43 -2.08 2.69
N ALA A 284 -2.47 -2.41 3.54
CA ALA A 284 -1.11 -2.73 3.15
C ALA A 284 -1.03 -4.00 2.30
N CYS A 285 -0.16 -3.98 1.29
CA CYS A 285 0.18 -5.17 0.53
C CYS A 285 0.68 -6.28 1.47
N PRO A 286 0.12 -7.50 1.41
CA PRO A 286 0.46 -8.58 2.35
C PRO A 286 1.89 -9.10 2.16
N VAL A 287 2.48 -8.93 0.97
CA VAL A 287 3.80 -9.48 0.63
C VAL A 287 4.94 -8.56 1.09
N CYS A 288 4.78 -7.24 0.99
CA CYS A 288 5.79 -6.27 1.43
C CYS A 288 5.39 -5.50 2.71
N HIS A 289 4.26 -5.83 3.32
CA HIS A 289 3.73 -5.16 4.52
C HIS A 289 3.74 -3.62 4.42
N GLY A 290 3.33 -3.10 3.25
CA GLY A 290 3.22 -1.68 2.99
C GLY A 290 4.52 -0.95 2.66
N LEU A 291 5.65 -1.66 2.54
CA LEU A 291 6.94 -1.04 2.19
C LEU A 291 7.03 -0.70 0.70
N GLY A 292 6.40 -1.50 -0.17
CA GLY A 292 6.48 -1.37 -1.63
C GLY A 292 7.81 -1.88 -2.20
N GLN A 293 8.78 -2.17 -1.35
CA GLN A 293 10.05 -2.75 -1.73
C GLN A 293 10.32 -4.00 -0.90
N GLN A 294 11.16 -4.88 -1.43
CA GLN A 294 11.61 -6.09 -0.76
C GLN A 294 13.11 -6.20 -0.91
N TYR A 295 13.76 -6.68 0.15
CA TYR A 295 15.15 -7.07 0.07
C TYR A 295 15.24 -8.38 -0.70
N VAL A 296 15.88 -8.33 -1.86
CA VAL A 296 16.13 -9.49 -2.71
C VAL A 296 17.65 -9.63 -2.88
N PHE A 297 18.16 -10.86 -2.83
CA PHE A 297 19.57 -11.11 -3.14
C PHE A 297 19.84 -10.72 -4.59
N ASP A 298 20.82 -9.83 -4.78
CA ASP A 298 21.18 -9.36 -6.11
C ASP A 298 22.35 -10.19 -6.66
N GLU A 299 22.19 -10.70 -7.88
CA GLU A 299 23.20 -11.53 -8.53
C GLU A 299 24.54 -10.78 -8.69
N THR A 300 24.49 -9.47 -8.96
CA THR A 300 25.69 -8.63 -9.11
C THR A 300 26.41 -8.41 -7.79
N LEU A 301 25.70 -8.40 -6.66
CA LEU A 301 26.31 -8.29 -5.33
C LEU A 301 26.83 -9.64 -4.83
N VAL A 302 26.16 -10.73 -5.20
CA VAL A 302 26.57 -12.10 -4.86
C VAL A 302 27.84 -12.49 -5.63
N VAL A 303 27.95 -12.07 -6.90
CA VAL A 303 29.12 -12.26 -7.77
C VAL A 303 29.65 -10.90 -8.23
N PRO A 304 30.41 -10.18 -7.37
CA PRO A 304 30.88 -8.82 -7.68
C PRO A 304 31.92 -8.78 -8.80
N ASP A 305 32.73 -9.85 -8.94
CA ASP A 305 33.80 -9.94 -9.93
C ASP A 305 33.57 -11.17 -10.86
N PRO A 306 32.85 -11.01 -11.98
CA PRO A 306 32.55 -12.12 -12.90
C PRO A 306 33.79 -12.70 -13.62
N GLU A 307 34.90 -11.98 -13.62
CA GLU A 307 36.18 -12.42 -14.21
C GLU A 307 36.93 -13.42 -13.30
N LYS A 308 36.54 -13.55 -12.03
CA LYS A 308 37.12 -14.55 -11.12
C LYS A 308 36.53 -15.94 -11.39
N SER A 309 37.36 -16.96 -11.18
CA SER A 309 36.91 -18.35 -11.23
C SER A 309 36.17 -18.78 -9.95
N LEU A 310 35.49 -19.93 -10.01
CA LEU A 310 34.82 -20.49 -8.84
C LEU A 310 35.82 -20.88 -7.73
N GLU A 311 37.00 -21.38 -8.09
CA GLU A 311 38.06 -21.73 -7.13
C GLU A 311 38.66 -20.48 -6.46
N GLN A 312 38.81 -19.38 -7.22
CA GLN A 312 39.22 -18.08 -6.72
C GLN A 312 38.15 -17.39 -5.85
N GLY A 313 36.94 -17.95 -5.78
CA GLY A 313 35.86 -17.50 -4.92
C GLY A 313 35.03 -16.38 -5.55
N ALA A 314 34.58 -16.55 -6.79
CA ALA A 314 33.65 -15.64 -7.46
C ALA A 314 32.37 -15.36 -6.65
N ILE A 315 31.85 -16.35 -5.90
CA ILE A 315 30.68 -16.20 -5.02
C ILE A 315 31.11 -15.59 -3.67
N ALA A 316 30.90 -14.28 -3.51
CA ALA A 316 31.36 -13.53 -2.35
C ALA A 316 30.73 -13.97 -1.00
N PRO A 317 29.41 -14.27 -0.89
CA PRO A 317 28.78 -14.67 0.38
C PRO A 317 29.37 -15.94 1.00
N TRP A 318 29.81 -16.88 0.15
CA TRP A 318 30.39 -18.16 0.59
C TRP A 318 31.88 -18.07 0.93
N ARG A 319 32.54 -16.96 0.57
CA ARG A 319 33.92 -16.64 0.97
C ARG A 319 33.98 -15.89 2.31
N ARG A 320 33.08 -14.93 2.56
CA ARG A 320 33.15 -14.02 3.72
C ARG A 320 32.61 -14.64 5.02
N GLY A 321 33.03 -15.86 5.38
CA GLY A 321 32.56 -16.60 6.57
C GLY A 321 33.68 -17.33 7.32
N GLY A 322 33.33 -18.07 8.37
CA GLY A 322 34.31 -18.86 9.14
C GLY A 322 34.97 -19.96 8.29
N LYS A 323 36.22 -20.34 8.61
CA LYS A 323 37.01 -21.32 7.82
C LYS A 323 36.26 -22.63 7.52
N ARG A 324 35.50 -23.17 8.49
CA ARG A 324 34.68 -24.39 8.33
C ARG A 324 33.58 -24.23 7.27
N MET A 325 32.95 -23.06 7.23
CA MET A 325 31.90 -22.72 6.26
C MET A 325 32.47 -22.66 4.84
N VAL A 326 33.62 -22.00 4.68
CA VAL A 326 34.28 -21.86 3.37
C VAL A 326 34.66 -23.23 2.80
N VAL A 327 35.22 -24.12 3.63
CA VAL A 327 35.56 -25.49 3.22
C VAL A 327 34.32 -26.28 2.79
N TYR A 328 33.21 -26.15 3.53
CA TYR A 328 31.95 -26.80 3.19
C TYR A 328 31.38 -26.35 1.84
N TYR A 329 31.31 -25.05 1.59
CA TYR A 329 30.79 -24.53 0.31
C TYR A 329 31.71 -24.82 -0.87
N ARG A 330 33.04 -24.84 -0.67
CA ARG A 330 33.97 -25.30 -1.72
C ARG A 330 33.74 -26.77 -2.09
N ALA A 331 33.49 -27.64 -1.12
CA ALA A 331 33.15 -29.03 -1.38
C ALA A 331 31.82 -29.17 -2.15
N LEU A 332 30.83 -28.33 -1.83
CA LEU A 332 29.59 -28.27 -2.62
C LEU A 332 29.83 -27.84 -4.06
N LEU A 333 30.58 -26.75 -4.28
CA LEU A 333 30.90 -26.26 -5.63
C LEU A 333 31.63 -27.31 -6.47
N ARG A 334 32.57 -28.05 -5.87
CA ARG A 334 33.27 -29.17 -6.53
C ARG A 334 32.30 -30.26 -6.97
N GLY A 335 31.40 -30.71 -6.09
CA GLY A 335 30.41 -31.73 -6.45
C GLY A 335 29.46 -31.30 -7.58
N VAL A 336 29.03 -30.02 -7.59
CA VAL A 336 28.21 -29.49 -8.69
C VAL A 336 29.01 -29.42 -9.99
N ALA A 337 30.25 -28.93 -9.95
CA ALA A 337 31.10 -28.81 -11.13
C ALA A 337 31.46 -30.19 -11.74
N GLU A 338 31.76 -31.19 -10.91
CA GLU A 338 32.00 -32.57 -11.35
C GLU A 338 30.79 -33.19 -12.04
N HIS A 339 29.58 -32.98 -11.50
CA HIS A 339 28.34 -33.54 -12.06
C HIS A 339 28.00 -32.97 -13.45
N TYR A 340 28.19 -31.67 -13.65
CA TYR A 340 27.93 -30.98 -14.92
C TYR A 340 29.17 -30.91 -15.84
N GLN A 341 30.26 -31.60 -15.47
CA GLN A 341 31.52 -31.65 -16.22
C GLN A 341 32.09 -30.26 -16.56
N GLN A 342 32.02 -29.32 -15.61
CA GLN A 342 32.52 -27.96 -15.77
C GLN A 342 33.82 -27.75 -14.99
N SER A 343 34.74 -26.92 -15.53
CA SER A 343 35.98 -26.57 -14.82
C SER A 343 35.75 -25.44 -13.81
N LEU A 344 36.31 -25.60 -12.61
CA LEU A 344 36.28 -24.62 -11.52
C LEU A 344 37.24 -23.44 -11.73
N GLU A 345 38.19 -23.58 -12.64
CA GLU A 345 39.19 -22.56 -12.98
C GLU A 345 38.68 -21.57 -14.03
N THR A 346 37.60 -21.92 -14.72
CA THR A 346 36.94 -21.05 -15.69
C THR A 346 36.38 -19.80 -15.00
N PRO A 347 36.62 -18.59 -15.53
CA PRO A 347 35.96 -17.37 -15.07
C PRO A 347 34.43 -17.51 -15.08
N PHE A 348 33.76 -16.97 -14.07
CA PHE A 348 32.31 -17.09 -13.91
C PHE A 348 31.52 -16.60 -15.15
N LYS A 349 31.99 -15.53 -15.79
CA LYS A 349 31.41 -14.96 -17.01
C LYS A 349 31.41 -15.94 -18.19
N ASN A 350 32.44 -16.78 -18.28
CA ASN A 350 32.66 -17.72 -19.39
C ASN A 350 31.98 -19.07 -19.16
N LEU A 351 31.33 -19.29 -18.01
CA LEU A 351 30.56 -20.49 -17.75
C LEU A 351 29.27 -20.54 -18.58
N PRO A 352 28.81 -21.74 -19.01
CA PRO A 352 27.54 -21.90 -19.72
C PRO A 352 26.36 -21.28 -18.95
N ALA A 353 25.44 -20.64 -19.67
CA ALA A 353 24.30 -19.94 -19.06
C ALA A 353 23.40 -20.88 -18.22
N GLU A 354 23.19 -22.10 -18.69
CA GLU A 354 22.44 -23.14 -17.96
C GLU A 354 23.14 -23.51 -16.64
N PHE A 355 24.47 -23.69 -16.67
CA PHE A 355 25.24 -24.00 -15.48
C PHE A 355 25.23 -22.84 -14.46
N ARG A 356 25.34 -21.58 -14.92
CA ARG A 356 25.21 -20.41 -14.04
C ARG A 356 23.84 -20.36 -13.36
N GLN A 357 22.79 -20.70 -14.10
CA GLN A 357 21.43 -20.77 -13.54
C GLN A 357 21.31 -21.87 -12.49
N VAL A 358 21.84 -23.07 -12.75
CA VAL A 358 21.87 -24.16 -11.76
C VAL A 358 22.68 -23.77 -10.52
N LEU A 359 23.81 -23.07 -10.71
CA LEU A 359 24.63 -22.59 -9.60
C LEU A 359 23.88 -21.62 -8.69
N LEU A 360 23.15 -20.66 -9.27
CA LEU A 360 22.44 -19.63 -8.54
C LEU A 360 21.10 -20.11 -7.95
N TRP A 361 20.33 -20.89 -8.71
CA TRP A 361 18.94 -21.23 -8.40
C TRP A 361 18.70 -22.70 -8.05
N GLY A 362 19.70 -23.56 -8.22
CA GLY A 362 19.66 -24.97 -7.82
C GLY A 362 19.43 -25.94 -8.99
N SER A 363 19.59 -27.24 -8.71
CA SER A 363 19.41 -28.34 -9.67
C SER A 363 17.99 -28.88 -9.76
N GLY A 364 17.03 -28.28 -9.04
CA GLY A 364 15.65 -28.74 -8.98
C GLY A 364 15.54 -30.11 -8.30
N SER A 365 15.11 -31.13 -9.05
CA SER A 365 14.97 -32.52 -8.56
C SER A 365 16.20 -33.40 -8.85
N THR A 366 17.19 -32.91 -9.60
CA THR A 366 18.38 -33.70 -9.94
C THR A 366 19.29 -33.87 -8.72
N GLU A 367 19.54 -35.13 -8.34
CA GLU A 367 20.45 -35.46 -7.24
C GLU A 367 21.92 -35.35 -7.66
N ILE A 368 22.70 -34.65 -6.84
CA ILE A 368 24.13 -34.47 -7.03
C ILE A 368 24.87 -35.13 -5.87
N ALA A 369 25.96 -35.82 -6.19
CA ALA A 369 26.80 -36.47 -5.20
C ALA A 369 27.80 -35.47 -4.62
N PHE A 370 27.72 -35.21 -3.32
CA PHE A 370 28.64 -34.33 -2.61
C PHE A 370 29.59 -35.15 -1.73
N THR A 371 30.89 -34.91 -1.87
CA THR A 371 31.91 -35.52 -1.02
C THR A 371 32.37 -34.50 0.04
N PHE A 372 32.25 -34.85 1.31
CA PHE A 372 32.75 -34.04 2.43
C PHE A 372 33.89 -34.76 3.18
N TRP A 373 34.86 -33.97 3.64
CA TRP A 373 35.96 -34.45 4.47
C TRP A 373 35.77 -33.92 5.89
N ARG A 374 35.62 -34.82 6.88
CA ARG A 374 35.57 -34.47 8.30
C ARG A 374 36.46 -35.42 9.09
N ALA A 375 37.40 -34.85 9.86
CA ALA A 375 38.27 -35.60 10.78
C ALA A 375 38.94 -36.85 10.17
N GLY A 376 39.41 -36.76 8.91
CA GLY A 376 40.05 -37.88 8.20
C GLY A 376 39.09 -38.89 7.55
N GLN A 377 37.79 -38.79 7.79
CA GLN A 377 36.78 -39.63 7.15
C GLN A 377 36.09 -38.93 5.97
N ARG A 378 35.91 -39.68 4.88
CA ARG A 378 35.20 -39.25 3.66
C ARG A 378 33.73 -39.68 3.76
N SER A 379 32.81 -38.72 3.76
CA SER A 379 31.37 -39.01 3.66
C SER A 379 30.82 -38.52 2.32
N GLN A 380 30.05 -39.37 1.66
CA GLN A 380 29.37 -39.05 0.41
C GLN A 380 27.87 -38.97 0.66
N ILE A 381 27.24 -37.87 0.25
CA ILE A 381 25.81 -37.64 0.41
C ILE A 381 25.24 -37.28 -0.96
N ARG A 382 24.15 -37.94 -1.36
CA ARG A 382 23.38 -37.57 -2.56
C ARG A 382 22.18 -36.75 -2.13
N ARG A 383 22.03 -35.57 -2.72
CA ARG A 383 20.87 -34.70 -2.50
C ARG A 383 20.77 -33.69 -3.65
N PRO A 384 19.58 -33.10 -3.89
CA PRO A 384 19.48 -31.98 -4.81
C PRO A 384 20.27 -30.77 -4.32
N PHE A 385 20.85 -30.03 -5.25
CA PHE A 385 21.54 -28.78 -4.95
C PHE A 385 20.52 -27.65 -4.86
N GLU A 386 20.45 -27.01 -3.69
CA GLU A 386 19.48 -25.95 -3.42
C GLU A 386 19.76 -24.65 -4.19
N GLY A 387 21.00 -24.40 -4.64
CA GLY A 387 21.40 -23.15 -5.28
C GLY A 387 21.93 -22.10 -4.29
N VAL A 388 22.76 -21.17 -4.78
CA VAL A 388 23.34 -20.09 -3.96
C VAL A 388 22.25 -19.15 -3.40
N ILE A 389 21.34 -18.66 -4.24
CA ILE A 389 20.32 -17.69 -3.81
C ILE A 389 19.30 -18.31 -2.85
N PRO A 390 18.72 -19.50 -3.12
CA PRO A 390 17.83 -20.16 -2.15
C PRO A 390 18.54 -20.49 -0.83
N ASN A 391 19.81 -20.92 -0.86
CA ASN A 391 20.61 -21.12 0.36
C ASN A 391 20.71 -19.83 1.19
N LEU A 392 21.06 -18.70 0.56
CA LEU A 392 21.20 -17.41 1.25
C LEU A 392 19.85 -16.90 1.77
N ARG A 393 18.76 -17.07 1.00
CA ARG A 393 17.40 -16.72 1.42
C ARG A 393 16.96 -17.51 2.65
N ARG A 394 17.15 -18.82 2.62
CA ARG A 394 16.82 -19.70 3.75
C ARG A 394 17.65 -19.32 4.99
N LEU A 395 18.96 -19.13 4.83
CA LEU A 395 19.84 -18.68 5.91
C LEU A 395 19.39 -17.34 6.50
N TYR A 396 18.99 -16.37 5.68
CA TYR A 396 18.53 -15.07 6.17
C TYR A 396 17.24 -15.18 6.99
N GLN A 397 16.29 -16.01 6.55
CA GLN A 397 15.02 -16.23 7.21
C GLN A 397 15.16 -17.02 8.53
N GLU A 398 15.92 -18.13 8.50
CA GLU A 398 16.10 -19.03 9.64
C GLU A 398 17.07 -18.47 10.71
N SER A 399 18.07 -17.68 10.32
CA SER A 399 19.08 -17.18 11.27
C SER A 399 18.47 -16.19 12.27
N GLN A 400 18.65 -16.43 13.57
CA GLN A 400 18.30 -15.47 14.63
C GLN A 400 19.43 -14.48 14.98
N SER A 401 20.66 -14.74 14.53
CA SER A 401 21.81 -13.86 14.79
C SER A 401 21.78 -12.59 13.94
N GLU A 402 21.79 -11.42 14.59
CA GLU A 402 21.85 -10.12 13.92
C GLU A 402 23.13 -9.94 13.09
N PHE A 403 24.27 -10.43 13.59
CA PHE A 403 25.53 -10.38 12.86
C PHE A 403 25.43 -11.09 11.50
N THR A 404 24.87 -12.31 11.49
CA THR A 404 24.66 -13.07 10.25
C THR A 404 23.68 -12.38 9.32
N ARG A 405 22.57 -11.85 9.84
CA ARG A 405 21.59 -11.11 9.03
C ARG A 405 22.21 -9.85 8.42
N ASN A 406 22.94 -9.05 9.18
CA ASN A 406 23.60 -7.83 8.69
C ASN A 406 24.68 -8.14 7.66
N ARG A 407 25.45 -9.21 7.85
CA ARG A 407 26.40 -9.70 6.83
C ARG A 407 25.70 -10.08 5.52
N LEU A 408 24.55 -10.77 5.60
CA LEU A 408 23.79 -11.17 4.42
C LEU A 408 23.10 -9.99 3.72
N LYS A 409 22.62 -9.00 4.48
CA LYS A 409 22.03 -7.75 3.93
C LYS A 409 22.98 -7.02 2.97
N ALA A 410 24.30 -7.12 3.18
CA ALA A 410 25.28 -6.51 2.28
C ALA A 410 25.24 -7.07 0.84
N PHE A 411 24.60 -8.23 0.63
CA PHE A 411 24.41 -8.85 -0.69
C PHE A 411 22.97 -8.75 -1.19
N MET A 412 22.12 -7.99 -0.50
CA MET A 412 20.74 -7.76 -0.87
C MET A 412 20.58 -6.35 -1.42
N ALA A 413 19.81 -6.23 -2.49
CA ALA A 413 19.35 -4.96 -3.01
C ALA A 413 17.86 -4.77 -2.69
N LEU A 414 17.45 -3.51 -2.56
CA LEU A 414 16.03 -3.17 -2.53
C LEU A 414 15.49 -3.25 -3.95
N LYS A 415 14.55 -4.15 -4.18
CA LYS A 415 13.78 -4.24 -5.43
C LYS A 415 12.32 -3.87 -5.16
N ARG A 416 11.63 -3.39 -6.20
CA ARG A 416 10.19 -3.14 -6.10
C ARG A 416 9.48 -4.45 -5.82
N CYS A 417 8.44 -4.40 -4.99
CA CYS A 417 7.66 -5.59 -4.68
C CYS A 417 6.84 -6.02 -5.90
N ASP A 418 7.04 -7.25 -6.36
CA ASP A 418 6.37 -7.80 -7.54
C ASP A 418 4.83 -7.83 -7.39
N ALA A 419 4.32 -8.10 -6.18
CA ALA A 419 2.90 -8.24 -5.93
C ALA A 419 2.10 -6.94 -6.02
N CYS A 420 2.72 -5.79 -5.67
CA CYS A 420 2.06 -4.49 -5.73
C CYS A 420 2.69 -3.52 -6.74
N GLY A 421 3.72 -3.95 -7.48
CA GLY A 421 4.50 -3.11 -8.39
C GLY A 421 5.12 -1.88 -7.71
N GLY A 422 5.38 -1.94 -6.41
CA GLY A 422 5.84 -0.79 -5.62
C GLY A 422 4.76 0.13 -5.06
N LYS A 423 3.46 -0.14 -5.32
CA LYS A 423 2.35 0.71 -4.87
C LYS A 423 1.94 0.51 -3.41
N ARG A 424 2.58 -0.39 -2.65
CA ARG A 424 2.40 -0.55 -1.18
C ARG A 424 1.02 -1.03 -0.69
N LEU A 425 -0.03 -0.98 -1.51
CA LEU A 425 -1.41 -1.34 -1.13
C LEU A 425 -1.86 -2.67 -1.72
N LYS A 426 -2.98 -3.19 -1.20
CA LYS A 426 -3.66 -4.38 -1.75
C LYS A 426 -4.30 -4.10 -3.12
N PRO A 427 -4.41 -5.12 -4.01
CA PRO A 427 -5.00 -4.95 -5.34
C PRO A 427 -6.42 -4.37 -5.34
N GLU A 428 -7.28 -4.80 -4.41
CA GLU A 428 -8.65 -4.31 -4.27
C GLU A 428 -8.74 -2.82 -3.92
N ILE A 429 -7.75 -2.29 -3.20
CA ILE A 429 -7.68 -0.87 -2.86
C ILE A 429 -7.11 -0.06 -4.03
N LEU A 430 -6.13 -0.61 -4.74
CA LEU A 430 -5.57 -0.01 -5.96
C LEU A 430 -6.57 0.02 -7.13
N ALA A 431 -7.62 -0.82 -7.06
CA ALA A 431 -8.71 -0.82 -8.03
C ALA A 431 -9.76 0.29 -7.76
N VAL A 432 -9.66 1.00 -6.64
CA VAL A 432 -10.47 2.20 -6.39
C VAL A 432 -9.82 3.40 -7.09
N ARG A 433 -10.55 4.05 -7.99
CA ARG A 433 -10.01 5.08 -8.89
C ARG A 433 -10.88 6.32 -8.96
N ILE A 434 -10.25 7.45 -9.25
CA ILE A 434 -10.88 8.76 -9.54
C ILE A 434 -10.36 9.31 -10.87
N GLY A 435 -11.09 10.25 -11.48
CA GLY A 435 -10.70 10.85 -12.77
C GLY A 435 -10.92 9.91 -13.97
N ILE A 436 -12.06 9.21 -14.00
CA ILE A 436 -12.40 8.18 -15.00
C ILE A 436 -12.77 8.76 -16.38
N GLN A 437 -13.13 10.04 -16.44
CA GLN A 437 -13.36 10.76 -17.69
C GLN A 437 -12.03 11.12 -18.37
N PRO A 438 -11.95 11.10 -19.71
CA PRO A 438 -10.76 11.51 -20.44
C PRO A 438 -10.58 13.03 -20.35
N SER A 439 -10.09 13.54 -19.22
CA SER A 439 -9.56 14.90 -19.20
C SER A 439 -8.31 14.91 -20.08
N ALA A 440 -8.32 15.74 -21.12
CA ALA A 440 -7.28 15.86 -22.14
C ALA A 440 -5.91 16.35 -21.60
N ALA A 441 -5.75 16.49 -20.28
CA ALA A 441 -4.60 17.18 -19.67
C ALA A 441 -3.55 16.25 -19.04
N VAL A 442 -3.87 14.98 -18.73
CA VAL A 442 -2.87 14.04 -18.20
C VAL A 442 -2.56 13.02 -19.27
N SER A 443 -1.64 13.39 -20.17
CA SER A 443 -1.03 12.43 -21.08
C SER A 443 -0.53 11.24 -20.24
N ARG A 444 -0.87 10.02 -20.66
CA ARG A 444 -0.35 8.78 -20.06
C ARG A 444 1.19 8.74 -20.03
N GLU A 445 1.86 9.67 -20.71
CA GLU A 445 3.30 9.92 -20.68
C GLU A 445 3.81 10.52 -19.35
N ALA A 446 2.98 11.22 -18.57
CA ALA A 446 3.37 11.74 -17.25
C ALA A 446 3.48 10.64 -16.17
N VAL A 447 2.89 9.47 -16.41
CA VAL A 447 3.04 8.26 -15.60
C VAL A 447 4.05 7.32 -16.27
N ARG A 448 5.16 7.85 -16.79
CA ARG A 448 6.34 7.01 -16.99
C ARG A 448 6.94 6.74 -15.61
N PRO A 449 7.04 5.47 -15.16
CA PRO A 449 7.95 5.20 -14.05
C PRO A 449 9.30 5.77 -14.47
N VAL A 450 9.92 6.58 -13.62
CA VAL A 450 11.32 6.98 -13.80
C VAL A 450 12.09 5.68 -13.98
N SER A 451 12.43 5.36 -15.23
CA SER A 451 13.22 4.22 -15.61
C SER A 451 14.64 4.60 -15.27
N CYS A 452 15.09 4.24 -14.08
CA CYS A 452 16.50 3.93 -13.91
C CYS A 452 16.74 2.69 -14.77
N GLU A 453 17.23 2.90 -15.98
CA GLU A 453 17.69 1.82 -16.85
C GLU A 453 18.73 1.00 -16.08
N GLN A 454 18.35 -0.19 -15.64
CA GLN A 454 19.29 -1.24 -15.32
C GLN A 454 19.11 -2.32 -16.38
N PRO A 455 20.14 -2.59 -17.21
CA PRO A 455 20.09 -3.65 -18.20
C PRO A 455 20.24 -4.98 -17.46
N GLY A 456 19.15 -5.72 -17.30
CA GLY A 456 19.17 -7.03 -16.65
C GLY A 456 17.80 -7.71 -16.72
N GLN A 457 17.64 -8.57 -17.72
CA GLN A 457 16.52 -9.50 -17.98
C GLN A 457 15.58 -9.73 -16.78
N GLU A 458 14.42 -9.07 -16.79
CA GLU A 458 13.27 -9.47 -15.98
C GLU A 458 12.70 -10.78 -16.55
N ARG A 459 13.12 -11.91 -15.99
CA ARG A 459 12.38 -13.16 -16.14
C ARG A 459 11.04 -13.03 -15.41
N ARG A 460 10.01 -12.70 -16.18
CA ARG A 460 8.61 -12.78 -15.76
C ARG A 460 8.35 -14.15 -15.15
N ILE A 461 7.95 -14.18 -13.87
CA ILE A 461 7.36 -15.37 -13.28
C ILE A 461 6.05 -15.62 -14.06
N ALA A 462 6.01 -16.73 -14.80
CA ALA A 462 4.81 -17.20 -15.47
C ALA A 462 3.72 -17.45 -14.42
N GLY A 463 2.69 -16.61 -14.39
CA GLY A 463 1.51 -16.81 -13.54
C GLY A 463 0.85 -15.56 -12.96
N ALA A 464 1.50 -14.39 -12.95
CA ALA A 464 0.85 -13.15 -12.51
C ALA A 464 0.07 -12.54 -13.69
N ALA A 465 -1.24 -12.79 -13.76
CA ALA A 465 -2.14 -12.08 -14.67
C ALA A 465 -1.96 -10.57 -14.47
N THR A 466 -1.48 -9.88 -15.50
CA THR A 466 -1.39 -8.41 -15.49
C THR A 466 -2.81 -7.87 -15.27
N PRO A 467 -3.05 -7.02 -14.25
CA PRO A 467 -4.39 -6.50 -14.00
C PRO A 467 -4.86 -5.71 -15.23
N PRO A 468 -6.16 -5.79 -15.58
CA PRO A 468 -6.68 -5.09 -16.74
C PRO A 468 -6.44 -3.58 -16.61
N PRO A 469 -6.25 -2.85 -17.74
CA PRO A 469 -6.12 -1.40 -17.69
C PRO A 469 -7.44 -0.78 -17.21
N LEU A 470 -7.43 -0.25 -15.99
CA LEU A 470 -8.61 0.42 -15.41
C LEU A 470 -8.59 1.92 -15.73
N PRO A 471 -9.76 2.55 -15.90
CA PRO A 471 -9.85 3.99 -16.12
C PRO A 471 -9.58 4.78 -14.83
N GLY A 472 -9.04 6.00 -14.98
CA GLY A 472 -8.66 6.88 -13.88
C GLY A 472 -7.39 6.48 -13.14
N LEU A 473 -7.07 7.20 -12.06
CA LEU A 473 -5.88 7.00 -11.24
C LEU A 473 -6.24 6.40 -9.88
N SER A 474 -5.44 5.43 -9.41
CA SER A 474 -5.50 4.98 -8.00
C SER A 474 -4.81 5.98 -7.08
N ILE A 475 -5.02 5.87 -5.76
CA ILE A 475 -4.39 6.76 -4.78
C ILE A 475 -2.86 6.81 -4.91
N MET A 476 -2.25 5.67 -5.23
CA MET A 476 -0.80 5.56 -5.38
C MET A 476 -0.31 6.02 -6.75
N ASP A 477 -1.19 6.03 -7.76
CA ASP A 477 -0.88 6.67 -9.05
C ASP A 477 -0.89 8.18 -8.91
N VAL A 478 -1.84 8.75 -8.16
CA VAL A 478 -1.84 10.18 -7.78
C VAL A 478 -0.58 10.50 -6.98
N CYS A 479 -0.17 9.63 -6.06
CA CYS A 479 1.08 9.82 -5.33
C CYS A 479 2.33 9.69 -6.22
N ALA A 480 2.25 9.02 -7.37
CA ALA A 480 3.37 8.93 -8.30
C ALA A 480 3.56 10.22 -9.12
N LEU A 481 2.54 11.09 -9.18
CA LEU A 481 2.64 12.39 -9.84
C LEU A 481 3.58 13.32 -9.08
N SER A 482 4.17 14.26 -9.82
CA SER A 482 4.83 15.41 -9.23
C SER A 482 3.81 16.30 -8.50
N VAL A 483 4.25 17.12 -7.55
CA VAL A 483 3.38 18.07 -6.86
C VAL A 483 2.62 18.96 -7.85
N THR A 484 3.28 19.44 -8.91
CA THR A 484 2.63 20.25 -9.96
C THR A 484 1.57 19.45 -10.71
N ALA A 485 1.89 18.24 -11.17
CA ALA A 485 0.96 17.40 -11.92
C ALA A 485 -0.23 16.93 -11.05
N ALA A 486 -0.01 16.69 -9.76
CA ALA A 486 -1.07 16.34 -8.81
C ALA A 486 -2.05 17.51 -8.60
N ASP A 487 -1.56 18.75 -8.51
CA ASP A 487 -2.42 19.94 -8.40
C ASP A 487 -3.24 20.16 -9.68
N GLU A 488 -2.62 20.02 -10.85
CA GLU A 488 -3.32 20.08 -12.14
C GLU A 488 -4.39 19.00 -12.29
N PHE A 489 -4.05 17.76 -11.90
CA PHE A 489 -4.99 16.64 -11.88
C PHE A 489 -6.21 16.92 -10.98
N LEU A 490 -5.98 17.45 -9.77
CA LEU A 490 -7.07 17.79 -8.85
C LEU A 490 -7.87 19.02 -9.28
N ALA A 491 -7.25 19.95 -10.02
CA ALA A 491 -7.94 21.09 -10.61
C ALA A 491 -8.90 20.66 -11.72
N GLY A 492 -8.52 19.66 -12.52
CA GLY A 492 -9.35 19.08 -13.59
C GLY A 492 -10.31 17.98 -13.13
N LEU A 493 -10.41 17.71 -11.82
CA LEU A 493 -11.26 16.64 -11.30
C LEU A 493 -12.74 17.06 -11.35
N GLU A 494 -13.49 16.44 -12.26
CA GLU A 494 -14.94 16.58 -12.33
C GLU A 494 -15.63 15.76 -11.23
N LEU A 495 -16.39 16.44 -10.38
CA LEU A 495 -17.17 15.87 -9.29
C LEU A 495 -18.65 16.15 -9.53
N THR A 496 -19.51 15.17 -9.24
CA THR A 496 -20.96 15.38 -9.18
C THR A 496 -21.32 16.36 -8.06
N ASP A 497 -22.50 16.97 -8.09
CA ASP A 497 -22.92 17.94 -7.08
C ASP A 497 -22.86 17.36 -5.65
N PHE A 498 -23.31 16.10 -5.49
CA PHE A 498 -23.20 15.38 -4.24
C PHE A 498 -21.74 15.15 -3.81
N GLN A 499 -20.88 14.71 -4.74
CA GLN A 499 -19.46 14.51 -4.44
C GLN A 499 -18.76 15.82 -4.08
N ARG A 500 -19.14 16.94 -4.71
CA ARG A 500 -18.62 18.27 -4.40
C ARG A 500 -19.03 18.73 -3.02
N GLN A 501 -20.25 18.45 -2.59
CA GLN A 501 -20.70 18.74 -1.22
C GLN A 501 -19.93 17.91 -0.18
N VAL A 502 -19.66 16.63 -0.44
CA VAL A 502 -18.99 15.74 0.52
C VAL A 502 -17.47 15.94 0.55
N ALA A 503 -16.82 16.13 -0.61
CA ALA A 503 -15.37 16.11 -0.74
C ALA A 503 -14.75 17.44 -1.20
N GLY A 504 -15.55 18.49 -1.45
CA GLY A 504 -15.06 19.76 -1.95
C GLY A 504 -14.05 20.44 -1.03
N GLU A 505 -14.30 20.43 0.29
CA GLU A 505 -13.35 20.96 1.27
C GLU A 505 -12.05 20.16 1.33
N VAL A 506 -12.15 18.83 1.21
CA VAL A 506 -10.99 17.93 1.17
C VAL A 506 -10.12 18.24 -0.05
N VAL A 507 -10.72 18.42 -1.23
CA VAL A 507 -9.99 18.80 -2.45
C VAL A 507 -9.33 20.16 -2.30
N ARG A 508 -10.04 21.16 -1.74
CA ARG A 508 -9.48 22.49 -1.46
C ARG A 508 -8.25 22.40 -0.56
N GLU A 509 -8.32 21.60 0.51
CA GLU A 509 -7.23 21.44 1.47
C GLU A 509 -6.01 20.75 0.83
N ILE A 510 -6.23 19.70 0.03
CA ILE A 510 -5.14 19.04 -0.71
C ILE A 510 -4.44 20.05 -1.64
N ARG A 511 -5.21 20.78 -2.44
CA ARG A 511 -4.67 21.77 -3.39
C ARG A 511 -3.95 22.91 -2.70
N THR A 512 -4.44 23.35 -1.54
CA THR A 512 -3.78 24.37 -0.73
C THR A 512 -2.39 23.91 -0.27
N ARG A 513 -2.27 22.67 0.22
CA ARG A 513 -0.99 22.06 0.61
C ARG A 513 -0.04 21.86 -0.57
N LEU A 514 -0.55 21.40 -1.71
CA LEU A 514 0.23 21.32 -2.95
C LEU A 514 0.72 22.71 -3.41
N GLY A 515 -0.12 23.74 -3.26
CA GLY A 515 0.21 25.13 -3.52
C GLY A 515 1.38 25.62 -2.65
N PHE A 516 1.37 25.32 -1.35
CA PHE A 516 2.50 25.66 -0.47
C PHE A 516 3.80 24.98 -0.90
N LEU A 517 3.75 23.70 -1.27
CA LEU A 517 4.91 22.97 -1.80
C LEU A 517 5.44 23.60 -3.11
N LYS A 518 4.54 24.05 -4.00
CA LYS A 518 4.92 24.79 -5.22
C LYS A 518 5.58 26.12 -4.89
N ASN A 519 5.04 26.89 -3.95
CA ASN A 519 5.56 28.20 -3.53
C ASN A 519 6.97 28.10 -2.95
N VAL A 520 7.30 27.01 -2.26
CA VAL A 520 8.68 26.75 -1.77
C VAL A 520 9.58 26.06 -2.81
N GLY A 521 9.16 25.99 -4.08
CA GLY A 521 9.97 25.48 -5.18
C GLY A 521 10.11 23.95 -5.23
N LEU A 522 9.17 23.20 -4.63
CA LEU A 522 9.20 21.73 -4.59
C LEU A 522 8.23 21.06 -5.58
N GLY A 523 7.76 21.80 -6.58
CA GLY A 523 6.79 21.33 -7.59
C GLY A 523 7.24 20.07 -8.37
N TYR A 524 8.55 19.87 -8.52
CA TYR A 524 9.15 18.76 -9.26
C TYR A 524 9.15 17.43 -8.51
N LEU A 525 8.94 17.44 -7.19
CA LEU A 525 9.00 16.24 -6.37
C LEU A 525 7.75 15.38 -6.55
N THR A 526 7.91 14.06 -6.59
CA THR A 526 6.77 13.13 -6.56
C THR A 526 6.28 12.92 -5.13
N LEU A 527 4.97 12.83 -4.96
CA LEU A 527 4.34 12.67 -3.65
C LEU A 527 4.72 11.33 -2.96
N ASN A 528 5.07 10.30 -3.73
CA ASN A 528 5.51 8.99 -3.26
C ASN A 528 7.02 8.89 -2.99
N ARG A 529 7.80 9.95 -3.20
CA ARG A 529 9.23 9.95 -2.90
C ARG A 529 9.44 9.71 -1.40
N GLU A 530 10.38 8.83 -1.08
CA GLU A 530 10.70 8.49 0.31
C GLU A 530 11.33 9.68 1.03
N SER A 531 10.84 9.99 2.23
CA SER A 531 11.30 11.14 3.02
C SER A 531 12.79 11.05 3.37
N GLY A 532 13.32 9.84 3.51
CA GLY A 532 14.75 9.62 3.77
C GLY A 532 15.66 9.89 2.57
N SER A 533 15.12 10.02 1.36
CA SER A 533 15.88 10.32 0.13
C SER A 533 16.01 11.81 -0.17
N LEU A 534 15.45 12.67 0.69
CA LEU A 534 15.45 14.12 0.52
C LEU A 534 16.77 14.72 0.97
N SER A 535 17.23 15.74 0.25
CA SER A 535 18.31 16.61 0.72
C SER A 535 17.86 17.42 1.96
N GLY A 536 18.82 17.88 2.75
CA GLY A 536 18.52 18.71 3.93
C GLY A 536 17.71 19.97 3.59
N GLY A 537 18.02 20.62 2.46
CA GLY A 537 17.26 21.77 1.97
C GLY A 537 15.85 21.42 1.49
N GLU A 538 15.64 20.29 0.82
CA GLU A 538 14.29 19.81 0.46
C GLU A 538 13.47 19.53 1.72
N ALA A 539 14.02 18.79 2.68
CA ALA A 539 13.35 18.47 3.94
C ALA A 539 12.96 19.74 4.74
N GLN A 540 13.88 20.71 4.81
CA GLN A 540 13.62 22.00 5.45
C GLN A 540 12.46 22.76 4.77
N ARG A 541 12.46 22.83 3.44
CA ARG A 541 11.40 23.51 2.67
C ARG A 541 10.05 22.80 2.77
N ILE A 542 10.02 21.47 2.83
CA ILE A 542 8.78 20.72 3.11
C ILE A 542 8.25 21.10 4.49
N ARG A 543 9.11 21.10 5.51
CA ARG A 543 8.70 21.48 6.88
C ARG A 543 8.18 22.91 6.91
N LEU A 544 8.84 23.84 6.21
CA LEU A 544 8.37 25.22 6.06
C LEU A 544 6.97 25.28 5.43
N ALA A 545 6.74 24.57 4.32
CA ALA A 545 5.43 24.51 3.67
C ALA A 545 4.35 23.95 4.62
N THR A 546 4.64 22.88 5.36
CA THR A 546 3.71 22.31 6.36
C THR A 546 3.40 23.29 7.48
N GLN A 547 4.41 24.03 7.98
CA GLN A 547 4.20 25.02 9.04
C GLN A 547 3.39 26.23 8.57
N ILE A 548 3.60 26.70 7.33
CA ILE A 548 2.79 27.75 6.73
C ILE A 548 1.34 27.27 6.56
N GLY A 549 1.14 26.02 6.15
CA GLY A 549 -0.19 25.42 5.99
C GLY A 549 -0.94 25.17 7.29
N ALA A 550 -0.25 25.10 8.43
CA ALA A 550 -0.89 24.91 9.74
C ALA A 550 -1.68 26.15 10.23
N GLY A 551 -1.48 27.33 9.61
CA GLY A 551 -2.23 28.54 9.94
C GLY A 551 -2.00 29.06 11.38
N LEU A 552 -0.88 28.69 12.00
CA LEU A 552 -0.58 29.09 13.38
C LEU A 552 -0.26 30.60 13.45
N VAL A 553 -0.91 31.29 14.38
CA VAL A 553 -0.71 32.73 14.63
C VAL A 553 -0.01 32.92 15.97
N GLY A 554 0.86 33.93 16.05
CA GLY A 554 1.57 34.26 17.30
C GLY A 554 2.68 33.28 17.65
N VAL A 555 3.21 32.55 16.68
CA VAL A 555 4.35 31.64 16.83
C VAL A 555 5.64 32.30 16.31
N LEU A 556 6.75 32.07 16.99
CA LEU A 556 8.08 32.44 16.50
C LEU A 556 8.68 31.28 15.70
N TYR A 557 8.98 31.52 14.43
CA TYR A 557 9.69 30.54 13.59
C TYR A 557 11.18 30.85 13.56
N ILE A 558 12.01 29.84 13.79
CA ILE A 558 13.47 29.92 13.69
C ILE A 558 13.91 29.00 12.55
N LEU A 559 14.62 29.57 11.57
CA LEU A 559 15.02 28.91 10.31
C LEU A 559 16.50 28.54 10.31
#